data_AF-A0A7V4N3Y5-F1
#
_entry.id   AF-A0A7V4N3Y5-F1
#
_cell.length_a   1.000
_cell.length_b   1.000
_cell.length_c   1.000
_cell.angle_alpha   90.00
_cell.angle_beta   90.00
_cell.angle_gamma   90.00
#
_symmetry.space_group_name_H-M   'P 1'
#
loop_
_entity.id
_entity.type
_entity.pdbx_description
1 polymer ?
#
loop_
_entity_poly.entity_id
_entity_poly.type
_entity_poly.pdbx_seq_one_letter_code
_entity_poly.pdbx_strand_id
1 'polypeptide(L)'
;MTEKEFTYRLVELEDSLKRFAYSLTWNADEAQDLVQETYLKALSHRDKYVQNDNFKAWVFTILRNTFINEYRRNSRRRSNEGEEQHALIMQHS
;
A
#
# COMPACT_ATOMS: atom_id res chain seq x y z
N MET A 1 18.01 2.28 -12.67
CA MET A 1 18.10 3.11 -11.44
C MET A 1 18.93 2.40 -10.38
N THR A 2 19.84 3.07 -9.67
CA THR A 2 20.69 2.46 -8.61
C THR A 2 19.91 2.22 -7.31
N GLU A 3 20.31 1.24 -6.50
CA GLU A 3 19.61 0.87 -5.26
C GLU A 3 19.33 2.07 -4.35
N LYS A 4 20.36 2.90 -4.14
CA LYS A 4 20.30 4.12 -3.35
C LYS A 4 19.25 5.11 -3.89
N GLU A 5 19.23 5.33 -5.21
CA GLU A 5 18.29 6.24 -5.86
C GLU A 5 16.83 5.77 -5.68
N PHE A 6 16.58 4.47 -5.83
CA PHE A 6 15.24 3.91 -5.60
C PHE A 6 14.78 4.10 -4.15
N THR A 7 15.67 3.84 -3.20
CA THR A 7 15.38 3.96 -1.77
C THR A 7 15.07 5.42 -1.43
N TYR A 8 15.85 6.36 -1.94
CA TYR A 8 15.62 7.79 -1.75
C TYR A 8 14.24 8.21 -2.27
N ARG A 9 13.91 7.85 -3.51
CA ARG A 9 12.58 8.12 -4.10
C ARG A 9 11.43 7.47 -3.32
N LEU A 10 11.66 6.31 -2.69
CA LEU A 10 10.66 5.64 -1.87
C LEU A 10 10.40 6.38 -0.55
N VAL A 11 11.46 6.88 0.10
CA VAL A 11 11.37 7.70 1.31
C VAL A 11 10.68 9.04 1.03
N GLU A 12 10.91 9.66 -0.14
CA GLU A 12 10.20 10.89 -0.54
C GLU A 12 8.66 10.72 -0.62
N LEU A 13 8.16 9.49 -0.75
CA LEU A 13 6.73 9.21 -0.77
C LEU A 13 6.13 9.00 0.63
N GLU A 14 6.92 8.96 1.70
CA GLU A 14 6.51 8.54 3.05
C GLU A 14 5.24 9.25 3.54
N ASP A 15 5.23 10.58 3.54
CA ASP A 15 4.08 11.36 4.01
C ASP A 15 2.82 11.10 3.18
N SER A 16 2.98 10.93 1.87
CA SER A 16 1.85 10.67 0.97
C SER A 16 1.29 9.26 1.15
N LEU A 17 2.16 8.28 1.41
CA LEU A 17 1.76 6.90 1.69
C LEU A 17 1.09 6.79 3.05
N LYS A 18 1.63 7.45 4.09
CA LYS A 18 1.01 7.51 5.42
C LYS A 18 -0.39 8.09 5.38
N ARG A 19 -0.57 9.23 4.70
CA ARG A 19 -1.90 9.86 4.54
C ARG A 19 -2.88 8.95 3.81
N PHE A 20 -2.44 8.29 2.74
CA PHE A 20 -3.30 7.39 1.98
C PHE A 20 -3.62 6.11 2.75
N ALA A 21 -2.63 5.48 3.39
CA ALA A 21 -2.82 4.33 4.27
C ALA A 21 -3.79 4.64 5.41
N TYR A 22 -3.69 5.81 6.02
CA TYR A 22 -4.63 6.27 7.04
C TYR A 22 -6.06 6.41 6.50
N SER A 23 -6.24 6.94 5.28
CA SER A 23 -7.57 7.01 4.65
C SER A 23 -8.19 5.64 4.36
N LEU A 24 -7.37 4.60 4.25
CA LEU A 24 -7.81 3.22 4.03
C LEU A 24 -8.09 2.45 5.32
N THR A 25 -7.37 2.75 6.39
CA THR A 25 -7.41 1.96 7.64
C THR A 25 -8.18 2.65 8.76
N TRP A 26 -8.27 4.00 8.73
CA TRP A 26 -8.79 4.83 9.82
C TRP A 26 -8.13 4.53 11.18
N ASN A 27 -6.94 3.95 11.17
CA ASN A 27 -6.18 3.55 12.34
C ASN A 27 -4.70 3.87 12.07
N ALA A 28 -4.07 4.63 12.97
CA ALA A 28 -2.70 5.10 12.78
C ALA A 28 -1.67 3.95 12.80
N ASP A 29 -1.86 2.96 13.67
CA ASP A 29 -0.96 1.81 13.80
C ASP A 29 -1.08 0.91 12.58
N GLU A 30 -2.30 0.59 12.15
CA GLU A 30 -2.53 -0.21 10.92
C GLU A 30 -2.02 0.52 9.67
N ALA A 31 -2.18 1.85 9.60
CA ALA A 31 -1.62 2.65 8.52
C ALA A 31 -0.09 2.56 8.48
N GLN A 32 0.56 2.64 9.64
CA GLN A 32 2.01 2.53 9.75
C GLN A 32 2.51 1.14 9.33
N ASP A 33 1.85 0.08 9.77
CA ASP A 33 2.17 -1.30 9.37
C ASP A 33 2.00 -1.51 7.86
N LEU A 34 0.91 -1.00 7.28
CA LEU A 34 0.66 -1.06 5.84
C LEU A 34 1.76 -0.34 5.04
N VAL A 35 2.23 0.83 5.50
CA VAL A 35 3.33 1.56 4.86
C VAL A 35 4.64 0.77 4.94
N GLN A 36 4.94 0.18 6.09
CA GLN A 36 6.15 -0.64 6.26
C GLN A 36 6.14 -1.86 5.34
N GLU A 37 5.03 -2.60 5.28
CA GLU A 37 4.88 -3.75 4.39
C GLU A 37 4.96 -3.34 2.91
N THR A 38 4.44 -2.16 2.57
CA THR A 38 4.59 -1.56 1.23
C THR A 38 6.05 -1.34 0.89
N TYR A 39 6.86 -0.82 1.82
CA TYR A 39 8.30 -0.61 1.61
C TYR A 39 9.04 -1.93 1.40
N LEU A 40 8.78 -2.94 2.23
CA LEU A 40 9.38 -4.27 2.09
C LEU A 40 9.06 -4.88 0.72
N LYS A 41 7.82 -4.74 0.25
CA LYS A 41 7.41 -5.23 -1.08
C LYS A 41 7.99 -4.40 -2.22
N ALA A 42 8.06 -3.09 -2.09
CA ALA A 42 8.65 -2.23 -3.11
C ALA A 42 10.14 -2.57 -3.29
N LEU A 43 10.88 -2.73 -2.19
CA LEU A 43 12.29 -3.09 -2.21
C LEU A 43 12.50 -4.50 -2.79
N SER A 44 11.71 -5.49 -2.38
CA SER A 44 11.83 -6.87 -2.91
C SER A 44 11.39 -7.00 -4.37
N HIS A 45 10.51 -6.12 -4.86
CA HIS A 45 10.08 -6.08 -6.26
C HIS A 45 10.78 -5.02 -7.09
N ARG A 46 11.87 -4.44 -6.59
CA ARG A 46 12.63 -3.38 -7.24
C ARG A 46 13.00 -3.70 -8.68
N ASP A 47 13.42 -4.94 -8.95
CA ASP A 47 13.83 -5.38 -10.29
C ASP A 47 12.66 -5.49 -11.27
N LYS A 48 11.41 -5.48 -10.79
CA LYS A 48 10.20 -5.46 -11.61
C LYS A 48 9.76 -4.04 -11.99
N TYR A 49 10.34 -3.01 -11.37
CA TYR A 49 10.02 -1.63 -11.74
C TYR A 49 10.66 -1.28 -13.09
N VAL A 50 9.81 -0.92 -14.05
CA VAL A 50 10.27 -0.48 -15.37
C VAL A 50 10.72 0.98 -15.28
N GLN A 51 11.98 1.23 -15.64
CA GLN A 51 12.53 2.59 -15.65
C GLN A 51 11.73 3.48 -16.61
N ASN A 52 11.34 4.68 -16.14
CA ASN A 52 10.42 5.66 -16.78
C ASN A 52 8.92 5.42 -16.57
N ASP A 53 8.51 4.39 -15.82
CA ASP A 53 7.13 4.29 -15.33
C ASP A 53 6.89 5.26 -14.16
N ASN A 54 5.64 5.62 -13.90
CA ASN A 54 5.27 6.51 -12.80
C ASN A 54 5.52 5.81 -11.46
N PHE A 55 6.69 6.06 -10.88
CA PHE A 55 7.15 5.44 -9.63
C PHE A 55 6.15 5.61 -8.49
N LYS A 56 5.56 6.81 -8.36
CA LYS A 56 4.53 7.06 -7.35
C LYS A 56 3.32 6.16 -7.56
N ALA A 57 2.78 6.10 -8.77
CA ALA A 57 1.64 5.23 -9.08
C ALA A 57 1.95 3.74 -8.83
N TRP A 58 3.15 3.30 -9.19
CA TRP A 58 3.62 1.93 -8.96
C TRP A 58 3.70 1.59 -7.46
N VAL A 59 4.27 2.45 -6.62
CA VAL A 59 4.32 2.23 -5.16
C VAL A 59 2.92 2.26 -4.54
N PHE A 60 2.06 3.19 -4.97
CA PHE A 60 0.67 3.24 -4.49
C PHE A 60 -0.15 2.01 -4.90
N THR A 61 0.18 1.38 -6.03
CA THR A 61 -0.41 0.11 -6.45
C THR A 61 0.00 -1.02 -5.50
N ILE A 62 1.27 -1.07 -5.08
CA ILE A 62 1.75 -2.04 -4.07
C ILE A 62 1.01 -1.83 -2.73
N LEU A 63 0.83 -0.58 -2.29
CA LEU A 63 0.11 -0.26 -1.06
C LEU A 63 -1.34 -0.73 -1.12
N ARG A 64 -2.07 -0.36 -2.19
CA ARG A 64 -3.48 -0.76 -2.38
C ARG A 64 -3.61 -2.29 -2.41
N ASN A 65 -2.73 -2.99 -3.14
CA ASN A 65 -2.75 -4.45 -3.21
C ASN A 65 -2.44 -5.10 -1.86
N THR A 66 -1.53 -4.53 -1.08
CA THR A 66 -1.21 -5.00 0.27
C THR A 66 -2.42 -4.88 1.18
N PHE A 67 -3.07 -3.72 1.20
CA PHE A 67 -4.29 -3.48 1.97
C PHE A 67 -5.42 -4.44 1.60
N ILE A 68 -5.71 -4.61 0.30
CA ILE A 68 -6.77 -5.53 -0.17
C ILE A 68 -6.49 -6.96 0.28
N ASN A 69 -5.23 -7.41 0.21
CA ASN A 69 -4.84 -8.75 0.64
C ASN A 69 -4.96 -8.95 2.15
N GLU A 70 -4.61 -7.95 2.95
CA GLU A 70 -4.83 -7.96 4.41
C GLU A 70 -6.31 -7.99 4.77
N TYR A 71 -7.10 -7.13 4.14
CA TYR A 71 -8.54 -7.07 4.33
C TYR A 71 -9.21 -8.41 4.00
N ARG A 72 -8.90 -9.02 2.84
CA ARG A 72 -9.43 -10.34 2.45
C ARG A 72 -9.03 -11.44 3.44
N ARG A 73 -7.80 -11.40 3.98
CA ARG A 73 -7.35 -12.35 5.01
C ARG A 73 -8.12 -12.15 6.32
N ASN A 74 -8.36 -10.90 6.73
CA ASN A 74 -9.07 -10.59 7.96
C ASN A 74 -10.57 -10.90 7.86
N SER A 75 -11.22 -10.57 6.74
CA SER A 75 -12.63 -10.92 6.46
C SER A 75 -12.86 -12.43 6.48
N ARG A 76 -11.97 -13.24 5.86
CA ARG A 76 -12.05 -14.72 5.95
C ARG A 76 -11.90 -15.28 7.37
N ARG A 77 -11.18 -14.55 8.24
CA ARG A 77 -11.06 -14.90 9.68
C ARG A 77 -12.28 -14.43 10.47
N ARG A 78 -12.95 -13.36 9.99
CA ARG A 78 -14.11 -12.69 10.60
C ARG A 78 -15.42 -13.03 9.88
N SER A 79 -15.59 -14.24 9.37
CA SER A 79 -16.84 -14.72 8.77
C SER A 79 -17.97 -14.77 9.83
N ASN A 80 -18.47 -13.58 10.18
CA ASN A 80 -19.72 -13.17 10.82
C ASN A 80 -19.53 -11.67 11.16
N GLU A 81 -20.34 -10.82 10.49
CA GLU A 81 -20.57 -9.39 10.76
C GLU A 81 -19.67 -8.35 10.04
N GLY A 82 -20.27 -7.67 9.04
CA GLY A 82 -20.02 -6.26 8.73
C GLY A 82 -19.29 -5.95 7.42
N GLU A 83 -19.93 -6.18 6.26
CA GLU A 83 -19.31 -5.96 4.93
C GLU A 83 -19.57 -4.58 4.29
N GLU A 84 -20.38 -3.68 4.85
CA GLU A 84 -20.97 -2.62 4.02
C GLU A 84 -20.20 -1.28 3.90
N GLN A 85 -19.22 -0.96 4.74
CA GLN A 85 -18.67 0.42 4.75
C GLN A 85 -17.40 0.66 3.91
N HIS A 86 -16.65 -0.37 3.51
CA HIS A 86 -15.36 -0.18 2.79
C HIS A 86 -15.40 -0.45 1.27
N ALA A 87 -16.52 -0.96 0.75
CA ALA A 87 -16.68 -1.24 -0.68
C ALA A 87 -16.57 0.02 -1.57
N LEU A 88 -16.88 1.21 -1.03
CA LEU A 88 -16.82 2.48 -1.79
C LEU A 88 -15.39 2.88 -2.21
N ILE A 89 -14.36 2.55 -1.42
CA ILE A 89 -12.97 2.91 -1.75
C ILE A 89 -12.38 1.95 -2.82
N MET A 90 -13.03 0.80 -3.05
CA MET A 90 -12.62 -0.18 -4.04
C MET A 90 -13.09 0.13 -5.47
N GLN A 91 -14.01 1.08 -5.71
CA GLN A 91 -14.64 1.29 -7.03
C GLN A 91 -13.96 2.29 -7.97
N HIS A 92 -12.93 3.02 -7.56
CA HIS A 92 -12.20 3.92 -8.46
C HIS A 92 -10.77 3.43 -8.69
N SER A 93 -10.62 2.68 -9.78
CA SER A 93 -9.37 2.32 -10.46
C SER A 93 -9.29 3.08 -11.78
#